data_AF-A0A418W0Q1-F1
#
_entry.id   AF-A0A418W0Q1-F1
#
_cell.length_a   1.000
_cell.length_b   1.000
_cell.length_c   1.000
_cell.angle_alpha   90.00
_cell.angle_beta   90.00
_cell.angle_gamma   90.00
#
_symmetry.space_group_name_H-M   'P 1'
#
loop_
_entity.id
_entity.type
_entity.pdbx_description
1 polymer ?
#
loop_
_entity_poly.entity_id
_entity_poly.type
_entity_poly.pdbx_seq_one_letter_code
_entity_poly.pdbx_strand_id
1 'polypeptide(L)'
;MNLISAVVAVGLLATVTMGGVQYIGVDTEARVKFSSAADAGFQALESAFRARQAAGLAAPTAQTWEAALFPSFGARPTPPKDLAWSYGVDATGTWFCLSGTPKDQIAKTALERLKARYAEGIYAVAESCGAAAAQSGAVSATYWVVKTSATPAAATPSG
;
A
#
# COMPACT_ATOMS: atom_id res chain seq x y z
N MET A 1 -5.52 -27.81 -60.75
CA MET A 1 -6.22 -27.65 -59.45
C MET A 1 -5.15 -27.63 -58.36
N ASN A 2 -4.74 -26.45 -57.86
CA ASN A 2 -3.88 -26.32 -56.64
C ASN A 2 -3.58 -24.85 -56.23
N LEU A 3 -3.98 -23.84 -57.01
CA LEU A 3 -3.73 -22.43 -56.68
C LEU A 3 -4.83 -21.75 -55.86
N ILE A 4 -6.08 -22.25 -55.94
CA ILE A 4 -7.24 -21.62 -55.28
C ILE A 4 -7.28 -21.95 -53.77
N SER A 5 -6.75 -23.09 -53.35
CA SER A 5 -6.71 -23.51 -51.94
C SER A 5 -5.71 -22.72 -51.09
N ALA A 6 -4.69 -22.12 -51.70
CA ALA A 6 -3.66 -21.38 -50.97
C ALA A 6 -4.12 -19.96 -50.57
N VAL A 7 -4.95 -19.33 -51.39
CA VAL A 7 -5.39 -17.94 -51.18
C VAL A 7 -6.46 -17.85 -50.09
N VAL A 8 -7.31 -18.87 -49.92
CA VAL A 8 -8.34 -18.90 -48.87
C VAL A 8 -7.71 -19.15 -47.48
N ALA A 9 -6.59 -19.88 -47.39
CA ALA A 9 -5.90 -20.15 -46.12
C ALA A 9 -5.20 -18.91 -45.54
N VAL A 10 -4.71 -18.00 -46.40
CA VAL A 10 -4.01 -16.78 -45.95
C VAL A 10 -4.99 -15.67 -45.55
N GLY A 11 -6.23 -15.69 -46.05
CA GLY A 11 -7.27 -14.73 -45.63
C GLY A 11 -7.84 -14.98 -44.23
N LEU A 12 -7.86 -16.24 -43.77
CA LEU A 12 -8.48 -16.62 -42.49
C LEU A 12 -7.59 -16.42 -41.27
N LEU A 13 -6.29 -16.18 -41.46
CA LEU A 13 -5.36 -15.84 -40.36
C LEU A 13 -5.35 -14.34 -40.03
N ALA A 14 -5.93 -13.48 -40.87
CA ALA A 14 -5.96 -12.03 -40.65
C ALA A 14 -7.14 -11.56 -39.76
N THR A 15 -8.23 -12.33 -39.67
CA THR A 15 -9.40 -11.97 -38.85
C THR A 15 -9.26 -12.34 -37.37
N VAL A 16 -8.23 -13.12 -36.98
CA VAL A 16 -8.00 -13.48 -35.57
C VAL A 16 -7.16 -12.44 -34.82
N THR A 17 -6.52 -11.50 -35.53
CA THR A 17 -5.71 -10.43 -34.90
C THR A 17 -6.47 -9.14 -34.60
N MET A 18 -7.74 -9.02 -34.97
CA MET A 18 -8.53 -7.78 -34.83
C MET A 18 -9.76 -7.88 -33.92
N GLY A 19 -9.88 -8.96 -33.13
CA GLY A 19 -11.00 -9.16 -32.18
C GLY A 19 -10.60 -9.32 -30.72
N GLY A 20 -9.30 -9.30 -30.41
CA GLY A 20 -8.76 -9.51 -29.06
C GLY A 20 -8.12 -8.25 -28.50
N VAL A 21 -8.71 -7.07 -28.70
CA VAL A 21 -8.32 -5.89 -27.92
C VAL A 21 -8.69 -6.22 -26.48
N GLN A 22 -7.67 -6.61 -25.73
CA GLN A 22 -7.75 -7.10 -24.37
C GLN A 22 -8.53 -6.09 -23.51
N TYR A 23 -9.79 -6.40 -23.24
CA TYR A 23 -10.56 -5.77 -22.16
C TYR A 23 -10.05 -6.22 -20.76
N ILE A 24 -8.86 -6.83 -20.73
CA ILE A 24 -8.07 -7.14 -19.56
C ILE A 24 -6.98 -6.06 -19.52
N GLY A 25 -7.15 -4.99 -18.75
CA GLY A 25 -5.98 -4.11 -18.59
C GLY A 25 -6.18 -2.85 -17.79
N VAL A 26 -7.25 -2.10 -18.01
CA VAL A 26 -7.32 -0.74 -17.42
C VAL A 26 -7.43 -0.80 -15.89
N ASP A 27 -8.31 -1.65 -15.36
CA ASP A 27 -8.47 -1.82 -13.92
C ASP A 27 -7.29 -2.54 -13.25
N THR A 28 -6.58 -3.38 -14.01
CA THR A 28 -5.41 -4.11 -13.49
C THR A 28 -4.20 -3.20 -13.44
N GLU A 29 -3.97 -2.40 -14.49
CA GLU A 29 -2.90 -1.43 -14.55
C GLU A 29 -3.09 -0.31 -13.53
N ALA A 30 -4.32 0.22 -13.39
CA ALA A 30 -4.65 1.20 -12.36
C ALA A 30 -4.37 0.65 -10.95
N ARG A 31 -4.73 -0.61 -10.70
CA ARG A 31 -4.46 -1.29 -9.43
C ARG A 31 -2.97 -1.46 -9.16
N VAL A 32 -2.21 -1.93 -10.15
CA VAL A 32 -0.77 -2.17 -10.03
C VAL A 32 -0.06 -0.85 -9.75
N LYS A 33 -0.38 0.20 -10.51
CA LYS A 33 0.13 1.56 -10.30
C LYS A 33 -0.18 2.05 -8.89
N PHE A 34 -1.42 1.86 -8.43
CA PHE A 34 -1.82 2.25 -7.08
C PHE A 34 -1.04 1.50 -5.99
N SER A 35 -0.98 0.17 -6.06
CA SER A 35 -0.23 -0.64 -5.10
C SER A 35 1.26 -0.30 -5.10
N SER A 36 1.83 -0.05 -6.28
CA SER A 36 3.24 0.32 -6.43
C SER A 36 3.52 1.69 -5.82
N ALA A 37 2.62 2.65 -5.98
CA ALA A 37 2.76 3.99 -5.39
C ALA A 37 2.66 3.94 -3.86
N ALA A 38 1.72 3.16 -3.31
CA ALA A 38 1.59 2.96 -1.88
C ALA A 38 2.82 2.24 -1.28
N ASP A 39 3.27 1.14 -1.89
CA ASP A 39 4.47 0.39 -1.48
C ASP A 39 5.72 1.28 -1.49
N ALA A 40 5.97 1.97 -2.60
CA ALA A 40 7.09 2.91 -2.73
C ALA A 40 7.03 4.03 -1.67
N GLY A 41 5.82 4.53 -1.37
CA GLY A 41 5.62 5.53 -0.32
C GLY A 41 5.96 5.00 1.08
N PHE A 42 5.49 3.80 1.44
CA PHE A 42 5.85 3.17 2.71
C PHE A 42 7.35 2.92 2.82
N GLN A 43 8.00 2.42 1.76
CA GLN A 43 9.45 2.21 1.75
C GLN A 43 10.24 3.52 1.88
N ALA A 44 9.79 4.60 1.22
CA ALA A 44 10.42 5.91 1.37
C ALA A 44 10.31 6.43 2.81
N LEU A 45 9.13 6.31 3.43
CA LEU A 45 8.90 6.71 4.83
C LEU A 45 9.75 5.87 5.80
N GLU A 46 9.79 4.56 5.61
CA GLU A 46 10.62 3.65 6.39
C GLU A 46 12.10 4.00 6.27
N SER A 47 12.59 4.24 5.05
CA SER A 47 13.99 4.60 4.82
C SER A 47 14.37 5.91 5.51
N ALA A 48 13.51 6.93 5.46
CA ALA A 48 13.75 8.21 6.10
C ALA A 48 13.75 8.08 7.62
N PHE A 49 12.82 7.28 8.16
CA PHE A 49 12.76 6.97 9.58
C PHE A 49 14.00 6.21 10.07
N ARG A 50 14.44 5.18 9.34
CA ARG A 50 15.66 4.42 9.67
C ARG A 50 16.92 5.29 9.55
N ALA A 51 17.01 6.15 8.54
CA ALA A 51 18.12 7.09 8.40
C ALA A 51 18.20 8.07 9.58
N ARG A 52 17.04 8.59 10.04
CA ARG A 52 16.96 9.41 11.25
C ARG A 52 17.43 8.67 12.50
N GLN A 53 17.02 7.41 12.68
CA GLN A 53 17.46 6.59 13.80
C GLN A 53 18.96 6.29 13.75
N ALA A 54 19.52 6.03 12.56
CA ALA A 54 20.94 5.83 12.36
C ALA A 54 21.77 7.07 12.72
N ALA A 55 21.19 8.27 12.61
CA ALA A 55 21.77 9.52 13.09
C ALA A 55 21.65 9.73 14.62
N GLY A 56 21.10 8.75 15.35
CA GLY A 56 20.95 8.80 16.81
C GLY A 56 19.83 9.73 17.30
N LEU A 57 18.94 10.18 16.40
CA LEU A 57 17.84 11.06 16.75
C LEU A 57 16.62 10.27 17.22
N ALA A 58 15.92 10.81 18.22
CA ALA A 58 14.68 10.25 18.72
C ALA A 58 13.60 10.17 17.62
N ALA A 59 12.70 9.19 17.77
CA ALA A 59 11.50 9.07 16.94
C ALA A 59 10.68 10.37 17.02
N PRO A 60 10.16 10.87 15.90
CA PRO A 60 9.39 12.09 15.90
C PRO A 60 8.01 11.91 16.53
N THR A 61 7.35 13.03 16.84
CA THR A 61 5.96 13.04 17.31
C THR A 61 4.96 13.06 16.14
N ALA A 62 3.71 12.68 16.42
CA ALA A 62 2.61 12.69 15.45
C ALA A 62 2.39 14.03 14.73
N GLN A 63 2.75 15.14 15.37
CA GLN A 63 2.57 16.49 14.83
C GLN A 63 3.79 17.00 14.04
N THR A 64 4.97 16.44 14.28
CA THR A 64 6.24 16.98 13.76
C THR A 64 6.99 16.04 12.83
N TRP A 65 6.51 14.80 12.66
CA TRP A 65 7.17 13.76 11.87
C TRP A 65 7.55 14.20 10.47
N GLU A 66 6.69 14.96 9.79
CA GLU A 66 6.94 15.34 8.40
C GLU A 66 8.17 16.26 8.32
N ALA A 67 8.20 17.33 9.12
CA ALA A 67 9.34 18.25 9.20
C ALA A 67 10.60 17.60 9.81
N ALA A 68 10.43 16.59 10.65
CA ALA A 68 11.52 15.87 11.27
C ALA A 68 12.20 14.85 10.32
N LEU A 69 11.47 14.33 9.34
CA LEU A 69 11.99 13.37 8.35
C LEU A 69 12.37 14.05 7.04
N PHE A 70 11.63 15.07 6.63
CA PHE A 70 11.77 15.68 5.31
C PHE A 70 12.09 17.19 5.40
N PRO A 71 13.00 17.70 4.56
CA PRO A 71 13.79 16.98 3.53
C PRO A 71 15.06 16.30 4.07
N SER A 72 15.35 16.39 5.37
CA SER A 72 16.66 16.04 5.93
C SER A 72 17.08 14.56 5.79
N PHE A 73 16.13 13.63 5.77
CA PHE A 73 16.40 12.18 5.72
C PHE A 73 15.78 11.50 4.49
N GLY A 74 15.24 12.26 3.54
CA GLY A 74 14.65 11.72 2.32
C GLY A 74 13.78 12.73 1.58
N ALA A 75 13.05 12.25 0.57
CA ALA A 75 12.02 13.02 -0.12
C ALA A 75 10.63 12.60 0.34
N ARG A 76 9.72 13.57 0.54
CA ARG A 76 8.34 13.29 0.93
C ARG A 76 7.65 12.52 -0.20
N PRO A 77 7.15 11.29 0.04
CA PRO A 77 6.43 10.56 -1.00
C PRO A 77 5.08 11.21 -1.27
N THR A 78 4.72 11.31 -2.55
CA THR A 78 3.40 11.77 -2.96
C THR A 78 2.37 10.71 -2.58
N PRO A 79 1.32 11.04 -1.81
CA PRO A 79 0.28 10.07 -1.50
C PRO A 79 -0.50 9.70 -2.78
N PRO A 80 -0.96 8.44 -2.90
CA PRO A 80 -1.92 8.06 -3.93
C PRO A 80 -3.18 8.92 -3.89
N LYS A 81 -3.86 9.04 -5.03
CA LYS A 81 -5.05 9.89 -5.19
C LYS A 81 -6.10 9.61 -4.10
N ASP A 82 -6.66 10.70 -3.55
CA ASP A 82 -7.69 10.69 -2.50
C ASP A 82 -7.27 10.07 -1.15
N LEU A 83 -5.97 9.84 -0.94
CA LEU A 83 -5.39 9.39 0.33
C LEU A 83 -4.36 10.38 0.88
N ALA A 84 -4.03 10.25 2.14
CA ALA A 84 -3.04 11.05 2.83
C ALA A 84 -2.17 10.20 3.75
N TRP A 85 -0.89 10.57 3.83
CA TRP A 85 0.04 9.98 4.80
C TRP A 85 -0.20 10.59 6.18
N SER A 86 -0.21 9.73 7.18
CA SER A 86 -0.26 10.07 8.59
C SER A 86 0.75 9.23 9.34
N TYR A 87 1.11 9.65 10.54
CA TYR A 87 2.08 8.97 11.39
C TYR A 87 1.54 8.98 12.82
N GLY A 88 1.77 7.89 13.51
CA GLY A 88 1.35 7.73 14.89
C GLY A 88 2.35 6.93 15.71
N VAL A 89 2.26 7.17 17.00
CA VAL A 89 3.03 6.45 18.03
C VAL A 89 2.05 6.09 19.12
N ASP A 90 1.93 4.81 19.41
CA ASP A 90 1.07 4.29 20.48
C ASP A 90 1.75 3.09 21.17
N ALA A 91 1.01 2.40 22.05
CA ALA A 91 1.52 1.25 22.78
C ALA A 91 1.94 0.08 21.88
N THR A 92 1.36 -0.04 20.68
CA THR A 92 1.71 -1.05 19.68
C THR A 92 2.98 -0.69 18.90
N GLY A 93 3.40 0.57 18.98
CA GLY A 93 4.67 1.06 18.45
C GLY A 93 4.52 2.27 17.56
N THR A 94 5.43 2.40 16.60
CA THR A 94 5.52 3.52 15.67
C THR A 94 5.09 3.07 14.29
N TRP A 95 4.19 3.83 13.67
CA TRP A 95 3.61 3.45 12.38
C TRP A 95 3.38 4.65 11.46
N PHE A 96 3.38 4.34 10.16
CA PHE A 96 2.87 5.19 9.11
C PHE A 96 1.54 4.63 8.63
N CYS A 97 0.60 5.51 8.32
CA CYS A 97 -0.69 5.10 7.82
C CYS A 97 -1.07 5.91 6.59
N LEU A 98 -1.59 5.21 5.59
CA LEU A 98 -2.21 5.78 4.43
C LEU A 98 -3.72 5.65 4.58
N SER A 99 -4.39 6.77 4.80
CA SER A 99 -5.83 6.80 5.05
C SER A 99 -6.53 7.84 4.19
N GLY A 100 -7.83 7.65 4.00
CA GLY A 100 -8.68 8.53 3.23
C GLY A 100 -9.94 7.80 2.81
N THR A 101 -10.69 8.41 1.90
CA THR A 101 -11.92 7.82 1.37
C THR A 101 -11.68 7.47 -0.09
N PRO A 102 -11.03 6.33 -0.38
CA PRO A 102 -10.86 5.94 -1.76
C PRO A 102 -12.26 5.63 -2.30
N LYS A 103 -12.67 6.44 -3.27
CA LYS A 103 -13.94 6.29 -3.97
C LYS A 103 -13.98 5.02 -4.82
N ASP A 104 -12.83 4.37 -4.98
CA ASP A 104 -12.60 3.27 -5.89
C ASP A 104 -12.32 1.94 -5.14
N GLN A 105 -13.09 0.90 -5.47
CA GLN A 105 -12.90 -0.47 -4.99
C GLN A 105 -11.52 -1.03 -5.38
N ILE A 106 -10.92 -0.52 -6.46
CA ILE A 106 -9.58 -0.87 -6.91
C ILE A 106 -8.53 -0.51 -5.85
N ALA A 107 -8.63 0.67 -5.24
CA ALA A 107 -7.70 1.13 -4.21
C ALA A 107 -7.79 0.24 -2.95
N LYS A 108 -9.01 -0.11 -2.51
CA LYS A 108 -9.22 -1.04 -1.40
C LYS A 108 -8.54 -2.38 -1.67
N THR A 109 -8.79 -2.96 -2.84
CA THR A 109 -8.25 -4.26 -3.24
C THR A 109 -6.72 -4.22 -3.41
N ALA A 110 -6.17 -3.08 -3.85
CA ALA A 110 -4.74 -2.88 -3.97
C ALA A 110 -4.04 -2.90 -2.60
N LEU A 111 -4.58 -2.17 -1.61
CA LEU A 111 -4.03 -2.11 -0.26
C LEU A 111 -4.12 -3.46 0.47
N GLU A 112 -5.21 -4.20 0.26
CA GLU A 112 -5.36 -5.56 0.79
C GLU A 112 -4.32 -6.52 0.20
N ARG A 113 -4.05 -6.44 -1.11
CA ARG A 113 -3.01 -7.28 -1.73
C ARG A 113 -1.60 -6.96 -1.24
N LEU A 114 -1.34 -5.74 -0.80
CA LEU A 114 -0.04 -5.38 -0.21
C LEU A 114 0.25 -6.16 1.08
N LYS A 115 -0.76 -6.67 1.80
CA LYS A 115 -0.55 -7.55 2.97
C LYS A 115 0.39 -8.71 2.66
N ALA A 116 0.31 -9.28 1.46
CA ALA A 116 1.15 -10.41 1.04
C ALA A 116 2.64 -10.04 0.82
N ARG A 117 3.00 -8.75 0.77
CA ARG A 117 4.38 -8.29 0.57
C ARG A 117 5.11 -7.98 1.87
N TYR A 118 4.37 -7.77 2.95
CA TYR A 118 4.94 -7.44 4.25
C TYR A 118 4.91 -8.66 5.16
N ALA A 119 5.82 -8.70 6.15
CA ALA A 119 5.78 -9.74 7.16
C ALA A 119 4.47 -9.70 7.95
N GLU A 120 4.08 -10.84 8.51
CA GLU A 120 2.85 -10.93 9.29
C GLU A 120 2.88 -9.97 10.48
N GLY A 121 1.80 -9.21 10.63
CA GLY A 121 1.59 -8.31 11.76
C GLY A 121 2.29 -6.95 11.67
N ILE A 122 3.17 -6.67 10.71
CA ILE A 122 3.76 -5.31 10.54
C ILE A 122 2.96 -4.43 9.57
N TYR A 123 1.98 -5.00 8.87
CA TYR A 123 1.09 -4.27 7.99
C TYR A 123 -0.35 -4.73 8.20
N ALA A 124 -1.27 -3.77 8.32
CA ALA A 124 -2.69 -4.03 8.48
C ALA A 124 -3.51 -3.05 7.64
N VAL A 125 -4.68 -3.49 7.20
CA VAL A 125 -5.68 -2.62 6.57
C VAL A 125 -6.90 -2.67 7.46
N ALA A 126 -7.34 -1.51 7.93
CA ALA A 126 -8.39 -1.35 8.93
C ALA A 126 -9.18 -0.06 8.68
N GLU A 127 -10.18 0.20 9.52
CA GLU A 127 -10.99 1.40 9.38
C GLU A 127 -10.26 2.67 9.80
N SER A 128 -9.43 2.54 10.84
CA SER A 128 -8.61 3.59 11.40
C SER A 128 -7.13 3.23 11.35
N CYS A 129 -6.29 4.26 11.34
CA CYS A 129 -4.84 4.08 11.46
C CYS A 129 -4.46 3.54 12.84
N GLY A 130 -3.44 2.66 12.88
CA GLY A 130 -2.98 2.04 14.13
C GLY A 130 -3.82 0.85 14.61
N ALA A 131 -4.93 0.53 13.93
CA ALA A 131 -5.74 -0.65 14.26
C ALA A 131 -5.16 -1.93 13.64
N ALA A 132 -5.04 -2.98 14.44
CA ALA A 132 -4.48 -4.27 14.02
C ALA A 132 -5.47 -5.19 13.26
N ALA A 133 -6.77 -4.87 13.25
CA ALA A 133 -7.81 -5.72 12.67
C ALA A 133 -8.65 -4.98 11.60
N ALA A 134 -8.89 -5.67 10.48
CA ALA A 134 -9.80 -5.20 9.44
C ALA A 134 -11.25 -5.29 9.95
N GLN A 135 -11.97 -4.16 9.97
CA GLN A 135 -13.44 -4.19 9.99
C GLN A 135 -13.92 -3.83 8.58
N SER A 136 -14.96 -4.52 8.12
CA SER A 136 -15.42 -4.42 6.73
C SER A 136 -16.04 -3.05 6.47
N GLY A 137 -15.30 -2.13 5.85
CA GLY A 137 -15.88 -0.84 5.51
C GLY A 137 -14.88 0.25 5.15
N ALA A 138 -13.78 0.36 5.89
CA ALA A 138 -12.84 1.48 5.75
C ALA A 138 -11.40 1.10 5.37
N VAL A 139 -10.64 2.13 4.98
CA VAL A 139 -9.49 2.03 4.06
C VAL A 139 -8.29 2.80 4.59
N SER A 140 -7.85 2.41 5.77
CA SER A 140 -6.61 2.87 6.36
C SER A 140 -5.60 1.72 6.31
N ALA A 141 -4.53 1.89 5.52
CA ALA A 141 -3.42 0.95 5.50
C ALA A 141 -2.34 1.44 6.48
N THR A 142 -2.07 0.66 7.52
CA THR A 142 -1.05 0.97 8.54
C THR A 142 0.15 0.05 8.37
N TYR A 143 1.33 0.64 8.39
CA TYR A 143 2.62 -0.03 8.37
C TYR A 143 3.43 0.36 9.62
N TRP A 144 3.76 -0.62 10.46
CA TRP A 144 4.55 -0.43 11.68
C TRP A 144 6.04 -0.51 11.36
N VAL A 145 6.75 0.61 11.48
CA VAL A 145 8.22 0.67 11.37
C VAL A 145 8.91 0.13 12.62
N VAL A 146 8.24 0.26 13.77
CA VAL A 146 8.64 -0.35 15.03
C VAL A 146 7.38 -0.93 15.63
N LYS A 147 7.34 -2.25 15.81
CA LYS A 147 6.22 -2.91 16.47
C LYS A 147 6.65 -3.38 17.85
N THR A 148 6.04 -2.82 18.88
CA THR A 148 6.17 -3.33 20.24
C THR A 148 5.22 -4.51 20.37
N SER A 149 5.76 -5.71 20.54
CA SER A 149 4.99 -6.87 21.00
C SER A 149 4.62 -6.65 22.47
N ALA A 150 3.66 -5.76 22.72
CA ALA A 150 3.09 -5.61 24.04
C ALA A 150 2.28 -6.88 24.33
N THR A 151 2.85 -7.78 25.14
CA THR A 151 2.06 -8.76 25.88
C THR A 151 0.99 -7.98 26.64
N PRO A 152 -0.31 -8.20 26.42
CA PRO A 152 -1.34 -7.47 27.17
C PRO A 152 -1.10 -7.75 28.66
N ALA A 153 -0.88 -6.69 29.44
CA ALA A 153 -0.82 -6.81 30.89
C ALA A 153 -2.12 -7.46 31.36
N ALA A 154 -2.02 -8.65 31.95
CA ALA A 154 -3.15 -9.36 32.50
C ALA A 154 -3.89 -8.40 33.44
N ALA A 155 -5.17 -8.15 33.13
CA ALA A 155 -6.02 -7.30 33.95
C ALA A 155 -6.05 -7.87 35.37
N THR A 156 -5.50 -7.13 36.33
CA THR A 156 -5.59 -7.45 37.76
C THR A 156 -7.08 -7.40 38.14
N PRO A 157 -7.69 -8.51 38.58
CA PRO A 157 -9.06 -8.45 39.08
C PRO A 157 -9.10 -7.61 40.35
N SER A 158 -9.88 -6.53 40.34
CA SER A 158 -10.24 -5.80 41.55
C SER A 158 -11.13 -6.70 42.40
N GLY A 159 -10.68 -7.00 43.62
CA GLY A 159 -11.42 -7.78 44.61
C GLY A 159 -12.57 -7.02 45.25
#